data_AF-A0A3D1RZY5-F1
#
_entry.id   AF-A0A3D1RZY5-F1
#
_cell.length_a   1.000
_cell.length_b   1.000
_cell.length_c   1.000
_cell.angle_alpha   90.00
_cell.angle_beta   90.00
_cell.angle_gamma   90.00
#
_symmetry.space_group_name_H-M   'P 1'
#
loop_
_entity.id
_entity.type
_entity.pdbx_description
1 polymer ?
#
loop_
_entity_poly.entity_id
_entity_poly.type
_entity_poly.pdbx_seq_one_letter_code
_entity_poly.pdbx_strand_id
1 'polypeptide(L)' 'MSLDYNAFDALSFDCYGTLIDWERGIWDAFQPLIKVNDNAGLVREVALR' A
#
# COMPACT_ATOMS: atom_id res chain seq x y z
N MET A 1 -30.85 11.36 6.46
CA MET A 1 -30.31 11.17 7.82
C MET A 1 -28.91 11.77 7.83
N SER A 2 -28.67 12.77 8.68
CA SER A 2 -27.35 13.41 8.81
C SER A 2 -26.56 12.70 9.90
N LEU A 3 -25.27 12.49 9.69
CA LEU A 3 -24.38 12.10 10.77
C LEU A 3 -24.15 13.32 11.67
N ASP A 4 -24.14 13.12 12.99
CA ASP A 4 -23.70 14.14 13.95
C ASP A 4 -22.23 13.89 14.28
N TYR A 5 -21.35 14.75 13.77
CA TYR A 5 -19.91 14.61 13.97
C TYR A 5 -19.45 15.00 15.38
N ASN A 6 -20.26 15.76 16.13
CA ASN A 6 -19.93 16.12 17.51
C ASN A 6 -20.08 14.95 18.49
N ALA A 7 -20.65 13.83 18.04
CA ALA A 7 -20.80 12.61 18.83
C ALA A 7 -19.50 11.81 18.98
N PHE A 8 -18.39 12.25 18.38
CA PHE A 8 -17.12 11.53 18.36
C PHE A 8 -15.96 12.43 18.77
N ASP A 9 -15.14 11.97 19.71
CA ASP A 9 -13.98 12.73 20.20
C ASP A 9 -12.69 12.46 19.40
N ALA A 10 -12.61 11.34 18.68
CA ALA A 10 -11.43 10.93 17.94
C ALA A 10 -11.77 10.09 16.71
N LEU A 11 -10.94 10.22 15.66
CA LEU A 11 -10.90 9.32 14.51
C LEU A 11 -9.54 8.65 14.46
N SER A 12 -9.54 7.32 14.30
CA SER A 12 -8.34 6.54 14.00
C SER A 12 -8.40 6.01 12.58
N PHE A 13 -7.26 6.05 11.89
CA PHE A 13 -7.11 5.51 10.55
C PHE A 13 -6.09 4.38 10.56
N ASP A 14 -6.38 3.34 9.79
CA ASP A 14 -5.37 2.37 9.42
C ASP A 14 -4.31 3.01 8.50
N CYS A 15 -3.12 2.45 8.42
CA CYS A 15 -2.03 3.03 7.64
C CYS A 15 -1.99 2.48 6.20
N TYR A 16 -2.08 1.16 6.02
CA TYR A 16 -1.75 0.52 4.74
C TYR A 16 -2.99 0.36 3.86
N GLY A 17 -3.01 1.02 2.70
CA GLY A 17 -4.18 1.05 1.82
C GLY A 17 -5.26 2.04 2.26
N THR A 18 -5.14 2.60 3.48
CA THR A 18 -5.97 3.70 3.97
C THR A 18 -5.24 5.04 3.88
N LEU A 19 -4.05 5.17 4.48
CA LEU A 19 -3.25 6.41 4.43
C LEU A 19 -2.15 6.39 3.38
N ILE A 20 -1.57 5.22 3.09
CA ILE A 20 -0.48 5.07 2.11
C ILE A 20 -0.72 3.93 1.12
N ASP A 21 -0.30 4.14 -0.13
CA ASP A 21 -0.19 3.09 -1.16
C ASP A 21 1.11 2.29 -0.93
N TRP A 22 1.04 1.36 0.01
CA TRP A 22 2.18 0.53 0.40
C TRP A 22 2.58 -0.46 -0.71
N GLU A 23 1.62 -0.92 -1.52
CA GLU A 23 1.88 -1.86 -2.62
C GLU A 23 2.76 -1.22 -3.69
N ARG A 24 2.45 0.01 -4.10
CA ARG A 24 3.31 0.74 -5.04
C ARG A 24 4.66 1.06 -4.43
N GLY A 25 4.66 1.51 -3.18
CA GLY A 25 5.90 1.84 -2.47
C GLY A 25 6.86 0.67 -2.38
N ILE A 26 6.38 -0.52 -1.99
CA ILE A 26 7.22 -1.71 -1.91
C ILE A 26 7.63 -2.19 -3.31
N TRP A 27 6.73 -2.19 -4.30
CA TRP A 27 7.07 -2.58 -5.67
C TRP A 27 8.22 -1.74 -6.25
N ASP A 28 8.14 -0.42 -6.08
CA ASP A 28 9.12 0.53 -6.60
C ASP A 28 10.46 0.41 -5.88
N ALA A 29 10.44 0.26 -4.55
CA ALA A 29 11.65 0.13 -3.75
C ALA A 29 12.48 -1.11 -4.10
N PHE A 30 11.83 -2.20 -4.51
CA PHE A 30 12.50 -3.46 -4.84
C PHE A 30 12.94 -3.58 -6.31
N GLN A 31 12.55 -2.68 -7.21
CA GLN A 31 12.96 -2.72 -8.62
C GLN A 31 14.48 -2.89 -8.85
N PRO A 32 15.37 -2.22 -8.09
CA PRO A 32 16.82 -2.40 -8.26
C PRO A 32 17.26 -3.84 -7.99
N LEU A 33 16.67 -4.50 -6.99
CA LEU A 33 17.00 -5.87 -6.62
C LEU A 33 16.46 -6.88 -7.64
N ILE A 34 15.27 -6.63 -8.18
CA ILE A 34 14.69 -7.45 -9.25
C ILE A 34 15.59 -7.40 -10.49
N LYS A 35 16.08 -6.21 -10.84
CA LYS A 35 16.97 -5.99 -11.97
C LYS A 35 18.33 -6.70 -11.82
N VAL A 36 18.93 -6.64 -10.63
CA VAL A 36 20.24 -7.27 -10.38
C VAL A 36 20.17 -8.81 -10.42
N ASN A 37 19.03 -9.38 -10.00
CA ASN A 37 18.86 -10.83 -9.96
C ASN A 37 18.29 -11.42 -11.26
N ASP A 38 18.15 -10.62 -12.33
CA ASP A 38 17.58 -10.99 -13.64
C ASP A 38 16.26 -11.80 -13.52
N ASN A 39 15.43 -11.43 -12.54
CA ASN A 39 14.23 -12.19 -12.22
C ASN A 39 13.03 -11.72 -13.05
N ALA A 40 13.11 -11.92 -14.37
CA ALA A 40 12.11 -11.45 -15.33
C ALA A 40 10.70 -12.04 -15.13
N GLY A 41 10.59 -13.16 -14.40
CA GLY A 41 9.30 -13.77 -14.05
C GLY A 41 8.59 -13.12 -12.86
N LEU A 42 9.30 -12.29 -12.08
CA LEU A 42 8.72 -11.59 -10.95
C LEU A 42 8.03 -10.30 -11.42
N VAL A 43 6.76 -10.43 -11.75
CA VAL A 43 5.87 -9.32 -12.13
C VAL A 43 5.00 -8.87 -10.95
N ARG A 44 4.48 -7.64 -11.00
CA ARG A 44 3.72 -7.02 -9.89
C ARG A 44 2.56 -7.90 -9.43
N GLU A 45 1.85 -8.51 -10.38
CA GLU A 45 0.72 -9.39 -10.13
C GLU A 45 1.10 -10.68 -9.41
N VAL A 46 2.35 -11.14 -9.49
CA VAL A 46 2.82 -12.33 -8.75
C VAL A 46 3.34 -11.92 -7.37
N ALA A 47 3.99 -10.77 -7.27
CA ALA A 47 4.64 -10.31 -6.04
C ALA A 47 3.68 -9.73 -5.00
N LEU A 48 2.57 -9.12 -5.42
CA LEU A 48 1.64 -8.36 -4.57
C LEU A 48 0.20 -8.89 -4.62
N ARG A 49 0.04 -10.19 -4.87
CA ARG A 49 -1.25 -10.86 -4.96
C ARG A 49 -1.81 -11.27 -3.61
#